data_AF-A0AAW2H666-F1
#
_entry.id   AF-A0AAW2H666-F1
#
_cell.length_a   1.000
_cell.length_b   1.000
_cell.length_c   1.000
_cell.angle_alpha   90.00
_cell.angle_beta   90.00
_cell.angle_gamma   90.00
#
_symmetry.space_group_name_H-M   'P 1'
#
loop_
_entity.id
_entity.type
_entity.pdbx_description
1 polymer ?
#
loop_
_entity_poly.entity_id
_entity_poly.type
_entity_poly.pdbx_seq_one_letter_code
_entity_poly.pdbx_strand_id
1 'polypeptide(L)'
;MDTNLFGTFAALKTLVSRNKRPFTFVMVASLQSLYTFPGYMSYAASKSALSMLFEAAKDELRALDITAKIYYTSTIMSEGFQEENTIKPARTMAFESLSYGTSCKPRDRACTLLEQLGHRDRISSDFLTYLVVINTKCETLADALLLPLASVTNQVAMFPPNSRDPDFLMGIIVILFACCTLCKNYGILFNGSCNFYNYRHTANIMVLSHILLSNGFTEKELVVFSGENAMCDPRNIDQKHVYLSETASIPVPAVTVEEATVQGFLNAVNCNHGKLVDCDKNSNMLIYMCGHGNKGFLKVQYRDAILSSDLNRSICKLAERVNKVLLIVDTCRAESFVSKSRFPQNVFALATSLISEPSVSSFSCSTLGVHCIDNFPYYLYRLTAGVGNIPLKDFFSMFRRSDLLSTIKCSFSQKESFYLDDFFRQVLHEEETLRPL
;
A
#
# COMPACT_ATOMS: atom_id res chain seq x y z
N MET A 1 3.72 3.43 -51.05
CA MET A 1 2.68 3.75 -50.06
C MET A 1 1.31 3.19 -50.42
N ASP A 2 1.05 2.92 -51.71
CA ASP A 2 -0.26 2.48 -52.23
C ASP A 2 -0.72 1.08 -51.78
N THR A 3 0.18 0.26 -51.23
CA THR A 3 -0.09 -1.16 -50.97
C THR A 3 -0.84 -1.46 -49.68
N ASN A 4 -0.81 -0.58 -48.68
CA ASN A 4 -1.41 -0.89 -47.38
C ASN A 4 -2.93 -0.71 -47.40
N LEU A 5 -3.44 0.52 -47.60
CA LEU A 5 -4.87 0.80 -47.52
C LEU A 5 -5.66 0.19 -48.69
N PHE A 6 -5.27 0.52 -49.93
CA PHE A 6 -6.03 0.10 -51.11
C PHE A 6 -5.99 -1.41 -51.31
N GLY A 7 -4.87 -2.06 -50.98
CA GLY A 7 -4.75 -3.51 -50.98
C GLY A 7 -5.71 -4.17 -49.99
N THR A 8 -5.73 -3.71 -48.74
CA THR A 8 -6.67 -4.22 -47.71
C THR A 8 -8.12 -3.97 -48.11
N PHE A 9 -8.45 -2.80 -48.64
CA PHE A 9 -9.81 -2.49 -49.09
C PHE A 9 -10.26 -3.37 -50.26
N ALA A 10 -9.41 -3.58 -51.26
CA ALA A 10 -9.70 -4.46 -52.39
C ALA A 10 -9.87 -5.92 -51.95
N ALA A 11 -9.02 -6.40 -51.03
CA ALA A 11 -9.14 -7.72 -50.43
C ALA A 11 -10.46 -7.89 -49.67
N LEU A 12 -10.82 -6.90 -48.83
CA LEU A 12 -12.09 -6.89 -48.10
C LEU A 12 -13.28 -6.96 -49.06
N LYS A 13 -13.33 -6.10 -50.08
CA LYS A 13 -14.42 -6.09 -51.08
C LYS A 13 -14.55 -7.43 -51.82
N THR A 14 -13.42 -8.06 -52.14
CA THR A 14 -13.39 -9.38 -52.78
C THR A 14 -13.91 -10.47 -51.85
N LEU A 15 -13.51 -10.48 -50.59
CA LEU A 15 -13.96 -11.46 -49.61
C LEU A 15 -15.44 -11.28 -49.24
N VAL A 16 -15.92 -10.05 -49.10
CA VAL A 16 -17.33 -9.75 -48.83
C VAL A 16 -18.25 -10.28 -49.94
N SER A 17 -17.79 -10.26 -51.19
CA SER A 17 -18.56 -10.69 -52.36
C SER A 17 -18.45 -12.18 -52.68
N ARG A 18 -17.34 -12.84 -52.30
CA ARG A 18 -17.07 -14.23 -52.70
C ARG A 18 -17.00 -15.25 -51.56
N ASN A 19 -16.73 -14.81 -50.33
CA ASN A 19 -16.52 -15.73 -49.22
C ASN A 19 -17.84 -16.19 -48.60
N LYS A 20 -17.84 -17.40 -48.04
CA LYS A 20 -18.98 -17.92 -47.27
C LYS A 20 -19.07 -17.18 -45.93
N ARG A 21 -20.30 -16.86 -45.52
CA ARG A 21 -20.62 -16.20 -44.23
C ARG A 21 -21.14 -17.23 -43.22
N PRO A 22 -20.89 -17.07 -41.91
CA PRO A 22 -20.12 -15.99 -41.28
C PRO A 22 -18.60 -16.19 -41.41
N PHE A 23 -17.83 -15.10 -41.39
CA PHE A 23 -16.37 -15.18 -41.32
C PHE A 23 -15.75 -13.98 -40.58
N THR A 24 -14.51 -14.15 -40.12
CA THR A 24 -13.72 -13.09 -39.47
C THR A 24 -12.71 -12.52 -40.47
N PHE A 25 -12.71 -11.20 -40.63
CA PHE A 25 -11.72 -10.47 -41.41
C PHE A 25 -10.76 -9.74 -40.48
N VAL A 26 -9.48 -10.09 -40.53
CA VAL A 26 -8.44 -9.51 -39.65
C VAL A 26 -7.55 -8.58 -40.47
N MET A 27 -7.60 -7.28 -40.17
CA MET A 27 -6.68 -6.28 -40.71
C MET A 27 -5.40 -6.27 -39.87
N VAL A 28 -4.23 -6.22 -40.50
CA VAL A 28 -2.95 -6.07 -39.78
C VAL A 28 -2.42 -4.66 -39.99
N ALA A 29 -2.28 -3.92 -38.90
CA ALA A 29 -1.81 -2.55 -38.88
C ALA A 29 -0.58 -2.41 -37.98
N SER A 30 0.30 -1.45 -38.28
CA SER A 30 1.41 -1.13 -37.39
C SER A 30 0.91 -0.34 -36.19
N LEU A 31 1.60 -0.39 -35.05
CA LEU A 31 1.44 0.58 -33.95
C LEU A 31 1.48 2.03 -34.46
N GLN A 32 2.22 2.29 -35.56
CA GLN A 32 2.27 3.62 -36.17
C GLN A 32 0.99 4.09 -36.85
N SER A 33 -0.05 3.24 -36.88
CA SER A 33 -1.40 3.65 -37.27
C SER A 33 -2.14 4.42 -36.17
N LEU A 34 -1.60 4.43 -34.96
CA LEU A 34 -2.17 5.12 -33.79
C LEU A 34 -1.28 6.29 -33.32
N TYR A 35 0.01 6.26 -33.65
CA TYR A 35 0.99 7.25 -33.19
C TYR A 35 2.17 7.38 -34.18
N THR A 36 2.93 8.48 -34.16
CA THR A 36 4.08 8.69 -35.06
C THR A 36 5.36 8.98 -34.29
N PHE A 37 6.51 8.47 -34.74
CA PHE A 37 7.81 8.76 -34.13
C PHE A 37 8.90 9.02 -35.19
N PRO A 38 10.04 9.63 -34.80
CA PRO A 38 11.08 10.03 -35.73
C PRO A 38 11.61 8.85 -36.57
N GLY A 39 11.82 9.08 -37.86
CA GLY A 39 12.32 8.08 -38.80
C GLY A 39 11.23 7.33 -39.57
N TYR A 40 9.96 7.46 -39.18
CA TYR A 40 8.87 6.69 -39.79
C TYR A 40 7.63 7.52 -40.18
N MET A 41 7.72 8.84 -40.07
CA MET A 41 6.63 9.78 -40.41
C MET A 41 6.13 9.61 -41.85
N SER A 42 7.01 9.24 -42.78
CA SER A 42 6.69 9.13 -44.21
C SER A 42 5.64 8.08 -44.54
N TYR A 43 5.45 7.03 -43.72
CA TYR A 43 4.41 6.03 -43.96
C TYR A 43 3.31 5.97 -42.90
N ALA A 44 3.47 6.67 -41.76
CA ALA A 44 2.51 6.66 -40.66
C ALA A 44 1.09 7.08 -41.08
N ALA A 45 0.97 8.07 -41.96
CA ALA A 45 -0.33 8.50 -42.51
C ALA A 45 -1.06 7.37 -43.23
N SER A 46 -0.37 6.64 -44.11
CA SER A 46 -0.95 5.50 -44.84
C SER A 46 -1.36 4.34 -43.92
N LYS A 47 -0.65 4.16 -42.78
CA LYS A 47 -1.00 3.16 -41.77
C LYS A 47 -2.19 3.61 -40.92
N SER A 48 -2.27 4.90 -40.58
CA SER A 48 -3.40 5.47 -39.82
C SER A 48 -4.72 5.34 -40.57
N ALA A 49 -4.68 5.41 -41.90
CA ALA A 49 -5.86 5.16 -42.72
C ALA A 49 -6.44 3.74 -42.56
N LEU A 50 -5.64 2.72 -42.20
CA LEU A 50 -6.15 1.37 -41.91
C LEU A 50 -7.00 1.35 -40.65
N SER A 51 -6.59 2.07 -39.60
CA SER A 51 -7.39 2.20 -38.36
C SER A 51 -8.74 2.86 -38.65
N MET A 52 -8.75 3.91 -39.46
CA MET A 52 -9.99 4.57 -39.86
C MET A 52 -10.87 3.71 -40.76
N LEU A 53 -10.28 2.94 -41.69
CA LEU A 53 -11.03 1.97 -42.49
C LEU A 53 -11.69 0.91 -41.60
N PHE A 54 -10.99 0.41 -40.59
CA PHE A 54 -11.54 -0.54 -39.64
C PHE A 54 -12.74 0.06 -38.89
N GLU A 55 -12.60 1.26 -38.30
CA GLU A 55 -13.71 1.89 -37.57
C GLU A 55 -14.91 2.16 -38.48
N ALA A 56 -14.69 2.62 -39.71
CA ALA A 56 -15.76 2.91 -40.65
C ALA A 56 -16.50 1.64 -41.12
N ALA A 57 -15.77 0.56 -41.38
CA ALA A 57 -16.35 -0.67 -41.94
C ALA A 57 -16.93 -1.62 -40.89
N LYS A 58 -16.53 -1.52 -39.62
CA LYS A 58 -16.82 -2.53 -38.60
C LYS A 58 -18.32 -2.81 -38.42
N ASP A 59 -19.13 -1.78 -38.26
CA ASP A 59 -20.56 -1.96 -38.00
C ASP A 59 -21.33 -2.36 -39.26
N GLU A 60 -20.91 -1.88 -40.44
CA GLU A 60 -21.45 -2.33 -41.74
C GLU A 60 -21.16 -3.81 -42.00
N LEU A 61 -19.95 -4.27 -41.68
CA LEU A 61 -19.55 -5.67 -41.84
C LEU A 61 -20.30 -6.58 -40.86
N ARG A 62 -20.54 -6.12 -39.63
CA ARG A 62 -21.34 -6.86 -38.64
C ARG A 62 -22.76 -7.12 -39.13
N ALA A 63 -23.40 -6.14 -39.78
CA ALA A 63 -24.73 -6.31 -40.38
C ALA A 63 -24.76 -7.35 -41.52
N LEU A 64 -23.59 -7.73 -42.05
CA LEU A 64 -23.41 -8.72 -43.10
C LEU A 64 -22.92 -10.08 -42.58
N ASP A 65 -22.97 -10.33 -41.26
CA ASP A 65 -22.40 -11.52 -40.60
C ASP A 65 -20.89 -11.66 -40.78
N ILE A 66 -20.17 -10.53 -40.87
CA ILE A 66 -18.72 -10.48 -41.00
C ILE A 66 -18.12 -9.80 -39.77
N THR A 67 -17.30 -10.54 -39.02
CA THR A 67 -16.61 -9.99 -37.84
C THR A 67 -15.32 -9.31 -38.29
N ALA A 68 -15.26 -7.99 -38.20
CA ALA A 68 -14.03 -7.24 -38.45
C ALA A 68 -13.17 -7.18 -37.18
N LYS A 69 -11.87 -7.46 -37.32
CA LYS A 69 -10.86 -7.27 -36.26
C LYS A 69 -9.65 -6.54 -36.84
N ILE A 70 -8.92 -5.83 -36.00
CA ILE A 70 -7.66 -5.18 -36.36
C ILE A 70 -6.57 -5.60 -35.38
N TYR A 71 -5.42 -6.00 -35.91
CA TYR A 71 -4.25 -6.40 -35.16
C TYR A 71 -3.17 -5.33 -35.28
N TYR A 72 -2.92 -4.62 -34.20
CA TYR A 72 -1.87 -3.61 -34.07
C TYR A 72 -0.56 -4.29 -33.66
N THR A 73 0.43 -4.21 -34.55
CA THR A 73 1.74 -4.81 -34.37
C THR A 73 2.82 -3.75 -34.20
N SER A 74 3.59 -3.86 -33.13
CA SER A 74 4.92 -3.24 -33.03
C SER A 74 5.98 -4.12 -33.72
N THR A 75 7.26 -3.84 -33.49
CA THR A 75 8.39 -4.52 -34.16
C THR A 75 8.28 -6.04 -34.12
N ILE A 76 8.49 -6.68 -35.28
CA ILE A 76 8.54 -8.13 -35.45
C ILE A 76 9.96 -8.48 -35.91
N MET A 77 10.63 -9.38 -35.18
CA MET A 77 11.99 -9.84 -35.51
C MET A 77 11.95 -10.82 -36.69
N SER A 78 11.71 -10.28 -37.89
CA SER A 78 11.73 -11.01 -39.17
C SER A 78 13.08 -10.85 -39.88
N GLU A 79 13.31 -11.63 -40.93
CA GLU A 79 14.47 -11.45 -41.84
C GLU A 79 14.48 -10.05 -42.45
N GLY A 80 13.31 -9.54 -42.87
CA GLY A 80 13.18 -8.18 -43.40
C GLY A 80 13.52 -7.09 -42.37
N PHE A 81 13.26 -7.32 -41.08
CA PHE A 81 13.68 -6.40 -40.01
C PHE A 81 15.20 -6.36 -39.86
N GLN A 82 15.87 -7.50 -40.02
CA GLN A 82 17.34 -7.56 -39.98
C GLN A 82 17.95 -6.80 -41.16
N GLU A 83 17.39 -6.98 -42.36
CA GLU A 83 17.82 -6.24 -43.56
C GLU A 83 17.57 -4.73 -43.42
N GLU A 84 16.39 -4.32 -42.95
CA GLU A 84 16.05 -2.91 -42.71
C GLU A 84 17.05 -2.24 -41.74
N ASN A 85 17.47 -2.96 -40.68
CA ASN A 85 18.41 -2.44 -39.69
C ASN A 85 19.83 -2.22 -40.24
N THR A 86 20.21 -2.82 -41.37
CA THR A 86 21.53 -2.60 -41.97
C THR A 86 21.72 -1.18 -42.50
N ILE A 87 20.62 -0.54 -42.93
CA ILE A 87 20.60 0.81 -43.51
C ILE A 87 19.90 1.85 -42.61
N LYS A 88 19.30 1.40 -41.50
CA LYS A 88 18.50 2.25 -40.61
C LYS A 88 19.39 3.25 -39.86
N PRO A 89 19.03 4.54 -39.81
CA PRO A 89 19.77 5.52 -39.03
C PRO A 89 19.85 5.14 -37.55
N ALA A 90 21.02 5.35 -36.93
CA ALA A 90 21.26 4.98 -35.53
C ALA A 90 20.25 5.60 -34.54
N ARG A 91 19.81 6.84 -34.81
CA ARG A 91 18.79 7.50 -34.00
C ARG A 91 17.44 6.80 -34.06
N THR A 92 17.02 6.33 -35.24
CA THR A 92 15.77 5.59 -35.43
C THR A 92 15.84 4.22 -34.73
N MET A 93 16.98 3.53 -34.83
CA MET A 93 17.21 2.27 -34.10
C MET A 93 17.12 2.45 -32.58
N ALA A 94 17.67 3.55 -32.05
CA ALA A 94 17.64 3.83 -30.61
C ALA A 94 16.22 4.13 -30.09
N PHE A 95 15.34 4.69 -30.92
CA PHE A 95 13.93 4.87 -30.55
C PHE A 95 13.14 3.56 -30.65
N GLU A 96 13.36 2.78 -31.70
CA GLU A 96 12.66 1.51 -31.91
C GLU A 96 13.09 0.44 -30.88
N SER A 97 14.32 0.50 -30.38
CA SER A 97 14.87 -0.48 -29.43
C SER A 97 14.15 -0.54 -28.08
N LEU A 98 13.39 0.50 -27.72
CA LEU A 98 12.49 0.49 -26.56
C LEU A 98 11.38 -0.56 -26.69
N SER A 99 11.06 -0.98 -27.93
CA SER A 99 10.07 -2.01 -28.22
C SER A 99 10.70 -3.41 -28.37
N TYR A 100 12.00 -3.57 -28.13
CA TYR A 100 12.65 -4.88 -28.26
C TYR A 100 12.39 -5.75 -27.04
N GLY A 101 11.91 -6.97 -27.27
CA GLY A 101 11.65 -7.94 -26.21
C GLY A 101 11.44 -9.34 -26.76
N THR A 102 11.24 -10.31 -25.84
CA THR A 102 10.92 -11.69 -26.20
C THR A 102 9.62 -11.80 -26.99
N SER A 103 8.64 -10.92 -26.75
CA SER A 103 7.37 -10.85 -27.47
C SER A 103 7.49 -10.45 -28.95
N CYS A 104 8.66 -9.98 -29.41
CA CYS A 104 8.83 -9.53 -30.79
C CYS A 104 9.07 -10.68 -31.78
N LYS A 105 9.25 -11.91 -31.31
CA LYS A 105 9.44 -13.07 -32.19
C LYS A 105 8.17 -13.35 -33.00
N PRO A 106 8.28 -13.69 -34.29
CA PRO A 106 7.11 -13.97 -35.13
C PRO A 106 6.14 -15.01 -34.54
N ARG A 107 6.67 -16.05 -33.89
CA ARG A 107 5.87 -17.10 -33.24
C ARG A 107 5.02 -16.55 -32.10
N ASP A 108 5.62 -15.73 -31.22
CA ASP A 108 4.92 -15.18 -30.05
C ASP A 108 3.84 -14.17 -30.46
N ARG A 109 4.11 -13.39 -31.52
CA ARG A 109 3.12 -12.50 -32.16
C ARG A 109 1.94 -13.27 -32.75
N ALA A 110 2.18 -14.42 -33.36
CA ALA A 110 1.13 -15.26 -33.92
C ALA A 110 0.28 -15.90 -32.81
N CYS A 111 0.91 -16.41 -31.74
CA CYS A 111 0.20 -16.93 -30.57
C CYS A 111 -0.70 -15.85 -29.94
N THR A 112 -0.15 -14.66 -29.70
CA THR A 112 -0.89 -13.52 -29.14
C THR A 112 -2.11 -13.16 -29.99
N LEU A 113 -1.95 -13.12 -31.33
CA LEU A 113 -3.08 -12.88 -32.23
C LEU A 113 -4.17 -13.94 -32.04
N LEU A 114 -3.81 -15.23 -32.13
CA LEU A 114 -4.76 -16.34 -32.06
C LEU A 114 -5.51 -16.39 -30.72
N GLU A 115 -4.82 -16.16 -29.62
CA GLU A 115 -5.41 -16.10 -28.28
C GLU A 115 -6.44 -14.97 -28.17
N GLN A 116 -6.13 -13.79 -28.71
CA GLN A 116 -6.96 -12.60 -28.57
C GLN A 116 -8.12 -12.50 -29.58
N LEU A 117 -8.11 -13.30 -30.66
CA LEU A 117 -9.17 -13.29 -31.68
C LEU A 117 -10.57 -13.50 -31.06
N GLY A 118 -10.69 -14.32 -30.01
CA GLY A 118 -11.99 -14.57 -29.36
C GLY A 118 -12.43 -13.48 -28.37
N HIS A 119 -11.52 -12.61 -27.95
CA HIS A 119 -11.77 -11.73 -26.80
C HIS A 119 -12.05 -10.28 -27.17
N ARG A 120 -11.46 -9.79 -28.27
CA ARG A 120 -11.50 -8.36 -28.60
C ARG A 120 -11.42 -8.08 -30.09
N ASP A 121 -11.84 -6.88 -30.50
CA ASP A 121 -11.79 -6.49 -31.92
C ASP A 121 -10.53 -5.69 -32.25
N ARG A 122 -9.98 -4.93 -31.29
CA ARG A 122 -8.67 -4.27 -31.40
C ARG A 122 -7.62 -5.07 -30.67
N ILE A 123 -6.84 -5.86 -31.40
CA ILE A 123 -5.83 -6.76 -30.85
C ILE A 123 -4.49 -6.03 -30.80
N SER A 124 -3.83 -6.05 -29.66
CA SER A 124 -2.50 -5.47 -29.46
C SER A 124 -1.43 -6.56 -29.40
N SER A 125 -0.30 -6.34 -30.03
CA SER A 125 0.79 -7.31 -30.06
C SER A 125 1.56 -7.45 -28.74
N ASP A 126 1.53 -6.44 -27.88
CA ASP A 126 2.25 -6.35 -26.62
C ASP A 126 1.59 -5.32 -25.69
N PHE A 127 2.08 -5.24 -24.45
CA PHE A 127 1.53 -4.37 -23.42
C PHE A 127 1.67 -2.87 -23.72
N LEU A 128 2.77 -2.44 -24.34
CA LEU A 128 2.93 -1.02 -24.71
C LEU A 128 1.93 -0.64 -25.81
N THR A 129 1.80 -1.48 -26.83
CA THR A 129 0.81 -1.35 -27.88
C THR A 129 -0.61 -1.37 -27.31
N TYR A 130 -0.85 -2.20 -26.30
CA TYR A 130 -2.13 -2.28 -25.60
C TYR A 130 -2.51 -0.94 -24.93
N LEU A 131 -1.59 -0.32 -24.19
CA LEU A 131 -1.84 0.99 -23.58
C LEU A 131 -2.18 2.05 -24.63
N VAL A 132 -1.48 2.07 -25.77
CA VAL A 132 -1.79 3.02 -26.87
C VAL A 132 -3.17 2.74 -27.47
N VAL A 133 -3.56 1.48 -27.65
CA VAL A 133 -4.89 1.10 -28.16
C VAL A 133 -5.99 1.56 -27.22
N ILE A 134 -5.84 1.33 -25.91
CA ILE A 134 -6.84 1.72 -24.89
C ILE A 134 -7.10 3.24 -24.91
N ASN A 135 -6.06 4.04 -25.17
CA ASN A 135 -6.17 5.49 -25.25
C ASN A 135 -7.07 5.98 -26.41
N THR A 136 -7.26 5.14 -27.44
CA THR A 136 -8.19 5.45 -28.55
C THR A 136 -9.61 5.01 -28.25
N LYS A 137 -9.81 3.78 -27.75
CA LYS A 137 -11.14 3.25 -27.44
C LYS A 137 -11.05 2.06 -26.48
N CYS A 138 -11.79 2.11 -25.38
CA CYS A 138 -11.94 1.00 -24.44
C CYS A 138 -13.01 0.00 -24.95
N GLU A 139 -12.70 -1.31 -24.90
CA GLU A 139 -13.63 -2.40 -25.25
C GLU A 139 -14.10 -3.18 -24.02
N THR A 140 -13.34 -3.15 -22.92
CA THR A 140 -13.56 -3.93 -21.70
C THR A 140 -13.47 -3.04 -20.45
N LEU A 141 -13.97 -3.54 -19.31
CA LEU A 141 -13.80 -2.87 -18.02
C LEU A 141 -12.31 -2.75 -17.62
N ALA A 142 -11.50 -3.75 -17.97
CA ALA A 142 -10.06 -3.71 -17.74
C ALA A 142 -9.39 -2.55 -18.51
N ASP A 143 -9.86 -2.24 -19.72
CA ASP A 143 -9.38 -1.08 -20.48
C ASP A 143 -9.70 0.23 -19.73
N ALA A 144 -10.92 0.36 -19.19
CA ALA A 144 -11.32 1.56 -18.45
C ALA A 144 -10.49 1.78 -17.18
N LEU A 145 -10.12 0.70 -16.49
CA LEU A 145 -9.24 0.76 -15.31
C LEU A 145 -7.80 1.17 -15.67
N LEU A 146 -7.32 0.75 -16.84
CA LEU A 146 -5.96 1.06 -17.31
C LEU A 146 -5.87 2.38 -18.10
N LEU A 147 -7.00 3.01 -18.44
CA LEU A 147 -7.04 4.25 -19.21
C LEU A 147 -6.24 5.41 -18.59
N PRO A 148 -6.22 5.63 -17.25
CA PRO A 148 -5.38 6.67 -16.65
C PRO A 148 -3.90 6.44 -16.93
N LEU A 149 -3.42 5.20 -16.78
CA LEU A 149 -2.05 4.82 -17.11
C LEU A 149 -1.75 4.99 -18.60
N ALA A 150 -2.67 4.55 -19.47
CA ALA A 150 -2.57 4.71 -20.91
C ALA A 150 -2.43 6.18 -21.34
N SER A 151 -3.23 7.08 -20.75
CA SER A 151 -3.19 8.52 -21.04
C SER A 151 -1.82 9.13 -20.72
N VAL A 152 -1.22 8.74 -19.59
CA VAL A 152 0.11 9.19 -19.18
C VAL A 152 1.20 8.67 -20.13
N THR A 153 1.18 7.37 -20.47
CA THR A 153 2.23 6.79 -21.33
C THR A 153 2.35 7.49 -22.69
N ASN A 154 1.24 7.96 -23.26
CA ASN A 154 1.23 8.66 -24.54
C ASN A 154 1.89 10.05 -24.44
N GLN A 155 1.78 10.71 -23.28
CA GLN A 155 2.44 12.00 -23.04
C GLN A 155 3.94 11.85 -22.79
N VAL A 156 4.37 10.73 -22.18
CA VAL A 156 5.77 10.47 -21.80
C VAL A 156 6.61 9.97 -22.98
N ALA A 157 6.03 9.15 -23.86
CA ALA A 157 6.73 8.62 -25.04
C ALA A 157 7.14 9.70 -26.07
N MET A 158 6.67 10.94 -25.90
CA MET A 158 7.02 12.11 -26.72
C MET A 158 8.33 12.81 -26.29
N PHE A 159 8.92 12.44 -25.15
CA PHE A 159 10.15 13.10 -24.67
C PHE A 159 11.42 12.43 -25.21
N PRO A 160 12.38 13.19 -25.77
CA PRO A 160 13.66 12.64 -26.17
C PRO A 160 14.40 12.05 -24.95
N PRO A 161 15.19 10.97 -25.14
CA PRO A 161 15.88 10.27 -24.04
C PRO A 161 16.82 11.15 -23.20
N ASN A 162 17.22 12.32 -23.71
CA ASN A 162 18.08 13.29 -23.02
C ASN A 162 17.31 14.34 -22.18
N SER A 163 15.99 14.24 -22.06
CA SER A 163 15.15 15.17 -21.27
C SER A 163 14.46 14.52 -20.08
N ARG A 164 15.07 13.47 -19.51
CA ARG A 164 14.58 12.83 -18.28
C ARG A 164 14.82 13.76 -17.09
N ASP A 165 13.90 14.70 -16.90
CA ASP A 165 13.76 15.41 -15.63
C ASP A 165 13.29 14.40 -14.57
N PRO A 166 14.08 14.14 -13.50
CA PRO A 166 13.74 13.21 -12.44
C PRO A 166 12.37 13.49 -11.80
N ASP A 167 11.96 14.76 -11.78
CA ASP A 167 10.75 15.23 -11.12
C ASP A 167 9.47 14.79 -11.86
N PHE A 168 9.53 14.65 -13.19
CA PHE A 168 8.39 14.20 -14.00
C PHE A 168 8.14 12.69 -13.88
N LEU A 169 9.20 11.89 -13.77
CA LEU A 169 9.09 10.45 -13.52
C LEU A 169 8.52 10.18 -12.12
N MET A 170 8.86 11.03 -11.15
CA MET A 170 8.25 10.98 -9.82
C MET A 170 6.76 11.31 -9.86
N GLY A 171 6.34 12.35 -10.58
CA GLY A 171 4.93 12.68 -10.74
C GLY A 171 4.08 11.54 -11.29
N ILE A 172 4.65 10.69 -12.15
CA ILE A 172 3.96 9.51 -12.72
C ILE A 172 3.86 8.36 -11.72
N ILE A 173 4.90 8.15 -10.91
CA ILE A 173 4.88 7.17 -9.82
C ILE A 173 3.82 7.55 -8.78
N VAL A 174 3.69 8.85 -8.48
CA VAL A 174 2.68 9.39 -7.56
C VAL A 174 1.25 9.13 -8.07
N ILE A 175 0.97 9.34 -9.37
CA ILE A 175 -0.35 9.05 -9.96
C ILE A 175 -0.65 7.54 -9.99
N LEU A 176 0.37 6.70 -10.24
CA LEU A 176 0.24 5.24 -10.17
C LEU A 176 0.02 4.72 -8.74
N PHE A 177 0.60 5.36 -7.73
CA PHE A 177 0.38 5.05 -6.32
C PHE A 177 -0.99 5.51 -5.82
N ALA A 178 -1.53 6.61 -6.35
CA ALA A 178 -2.86 7.11 -6.00
C ALA A 178 -4.02 6.17 -6.40
N CYS A 179 -3.78 5.20 -7.30
CA CYS A 179 -4.76 4.17 -7.67
C CYS A 179 -4.63 2.85 -6.88
N CYS A 180 -3.59 2.70 -6.06
CA CYS A 180 -3.55 1.65 -5.05
C CYS A 180 -4.26 2.19 -3.80
N THR A 181 -5.29 1.50 -3.29
CA THR A 181 -5.84 1.80 -1.97
C THR A 181 -4.71 1.72 -0.95
N LEU A 182 -4.20 2.89 -0.52
CA LEU A 182 -3.12 3.01 0.45
C LEU A 182 -3.60 2.40 1.76
N CYS A 183 -2.91 1.34 2.20
CA CYS A 183 -3.12 0.76 3.52
C CYS A 183 -2.66 1.79 4.56
N LYS A 184 -3.61 2.50 5.19
CA LYS A 184 -3.30 3.44 6.27
C LYS A 184 -3.21 2.67 7.59
N ASN A 185 -2.15 2.94 8.35
CA ASN A 185 -1.99 2.37 9.67
C ASN A 185 -2.43 3.39 10.74
N TYR A 186 -3.18 2.94 11.73
CA TYR A 186 -3.67 3.76 12.85
C TYR A 186 -3.19 3.22 14.19
N GLY A 187 -3.02 4.10 15.16
CA GLY A 187 -2.59 3.75 16.52
C GLY A 187 -3.57 4.24 17.58
N ILE A 188 -3.95 3.36 18.52
CA ILE A 188 -4.64 3.71 19.75
C ILE A 188 -3.71 3.38 20.92
N LEU A 189 -3.26 4.40 21.64
CA LEU A 189 -2.35 4.27 22.79
C LEU A 189 -3.09 4.68 24.06
N PHE A 190 -3.17 3.80 25.04
CA PHE A 190 -3.99 4.01 26.24
C PHE A 190 -3.19 3.79 27.53
N ASN A 191 -3.10 4.83 28.36
CA ASN A 191 -2.62 4.73 29.74
C ASN A 191 -3.78 4.90 30.72
N GLY A 192 -4.12 3.83 31.44
CA GLY A 192 -5.16 3.83 32.46
C GLY A 192 -4.76 4.42 33.82
N SER A 193 -3.50 4.81 34.03
CA SER A 193 -3.02 5.26 35.33
C SER A 193 -3.03 6.78 35.50
N CYS A 194 -3.09 7.21 36.77
CA CYS A 194 -3.01 8.61 37.18
C CYS A 194 -1.96 8.79 38.29
N ASN A 195 -1.68 10.05 38.65
CA ASN A 195 -0.64 10.54 39.56
C ASN A 195 0.78 10.48 39.01
N PHE A 196 1.58 11.50 39.32
CA PHE A 196 2.99 11.61 38.90
C PHE A 196 3.87 10.42 39.28
N TYR A 197 3.59 9.73 40.39
CA TYR A 197 4.32 8.49 40.75
C TYR A 197 4.22 7.40 39.66
N ASN A 198 3.16 7.44 38.83
CA ASN A 198 2.98 6.56 37.68
C ASN A 198 3.50 7.17 36.36
N TYR A 199 4.44 8.12 36.42
CA TYR A 199 5.11 8.73 35.27
C TYR A 199 5.46 7.72 34.17
N ARG A 200 5.99 6.56 34.54
CA ARG A 200 6.32 5.45 33.62
C ARG A 200 5.21 5.08 32.63
N HIS A 201 3.94 5.08 33.04
CA HIS A 201 2.87 4.69 32.12
C HIS A 201 2.58 5.80 31.09
N THR A 202 2.73 7.08 31.48
CA THR A 202 2.74 8.18 30.51
C THR A 202 3.97 8.08 29.60
N ALA A 203 5.15 7.77 30.15
CA ALA A 203 6.36 7.58 29.34
C ALA A 203 6.20 6.44 28.33
N ASN A 204 5.55 5.33 28.70
CA ASN A 204 5.28 4.22 27.78
C ASN A 204 4.52 4.68 26.53
N ILE A 205 3.39 5.39 26.70
CA ILE A 205 2.60 5.86 25.56
C ILE A 205 3.36 6.92 24.75
N MET A 206 4.17 7.78 25.39
CA MET A 206 5.01 8.74 24.68
C MET A 206 6.12 8.07 23.87
N VAL A 207 6.73 7.00 24.39
CA VAL A 207 7.73 6.22 23.66
C VAL A 207 7.12 5.53 22.46
N LEU A 208 5.93 4.93 22.60
CA LEU A 208 5.24 4.36 21.44
C LEU A 208 4.84 5.44 20.43
N SER A 209 4.34 6.60 20.88
CA SER A 209 4.08 7.74 19.98
C SER A 209 5.35 8.16 19.23
N HIS A 210 6.49 8.23 19.92
CA HIS A 210 7.77 8.55 19.29
C HIS A 210 8.15 7.53 18.21
N ILE A 211 8.08 6.24 18.51
CA ILE A 211 8.36 5.16 17.54
C ILE A 211 7.49 5.30 16.30
N LEU A 212 6.18 5.49 16.48
CA LEU A 212 5.23 5.58 15.37
C LEU A 212 5.47 6.84 14.53
N LEU A 213 5.62 8.00 15.17
CA LEU A 213 5.90 9.25 14.46
C LEU A 213 7.23 9.20 13.69
N SER A 214 8.28 8.62 14.29
CA SER A 214 9.56 8.40 13.61
C SER A 214 9.46 7.46 12.41
N ASN A 215 8.45 6.60 12.38
CA ASN A 215 8.20 5.67 11.28
C ASN A 215 7.09 6.15 10.32
N GLY A 216 6.82 7.46 10.29
CA GLY A 216 5.99 8.11 9.27
C GLY A 216 4.52 8.28 9.64
N PHE A 217 4.10 7.91 10.86
CA PHE A 217 2.76 8.25 11.32
C PHE A 217 2.65 9.74 11.56
N THR A 218 1.45 10.28 11.40
CA THR A 218 1.11 11.66 11.77
C THR A 218 0.29 11.70 13.05
N GLU A 219 0.23 12.86 13.70
CA GLU A 219 -0.58 13.06 14.91
C GLU A 219 -2.07 12.70 14.70
N LYS A 220 -2.57 12.88 13.47
CA LYS A 220 -3.96 12.59 13.10
C LYS A 220 -4.26 11.10 13.05
N GLU A 221 -3.24 10.25 12.98
CA GLU A 221 -3.38 8.78 12.91
C GLU A 221 -3.25 8.12 14.28
N LEU A 222 -2.91 8.90 15.32
CA LEU A 222 -2.70 8.44 16.68
C LEU A 222 -3.78 8.99 17.62
N VAL A 223 -4.54 8.10 18.24
CA VAL A 223 -5.44 8.41 19.35
C VAL A 223 -4.73 8.05 20.65
N VAL A 224 -4.41 9.05 21.48
CA VAL A 224 -3.62 8.87 22.69
C VAL A 224 -4.45 9.26 23.90
N PHE A 225 -4.66 8.31 24.82
CA PHE A 225 -5.37 8.51 26.08
C PHE A 225 -4.43 8.39 27.27
N SER A 226 -4.57 9.28 28.24
CA SER A 226 -3.87 9.17 29.52
C SER A 226 -4.78 9.58 30.68
N GLY A 227 -4.76 8.83 31.79
CA GLY A 227 -5.52 9.20 32.99
C GLY A 227 -5.05 10.53 33.57
N GLU A 228 -3.73 10.73 33.60
CA GLU A 228 -3.10 12.03 33.83
C GLU A 228 -1.89 12.14 32.90
N ASN A 229 -1.65 13.31 32.32
CA ASN A 229 -0.47 13.52 31.48
C ASN A 229 0.70 14.02 32.33
N ALA A 230 1.56 13.10 32.76
CA ALA A 230 2.75 13.43 33.56
C ALA A 230 3.71 14.41 32.85
N MET A 231 3.63 14.56 31.53
CA MET A 231 4.45 15.55 30.79
C MET A 231 4.04 16.99 31.11
N CYS A 232 2.78 17.21 31.49
CA CYS A 232 2.23 18.53 31.86
C CYS A 232 2.11 18.73 33.38
N ASP A 233 2.54 17.76 34.19
CA ASP A 233 2.45 17.84 35.64
C ASP A 233 3.40 18.92 36.20
N PRO A 234 2.97 19.79 37.13
CA PRO A 234 3.86 20.78 37.74
C PRO A 234 5.07 20.20 38.48
N ARG A 235 5.01 18.92 38.89
CA ARG A 235 6.13 18.19 39.51
C ARG A 235 7.15 17.72 38.47
N ASN A 236 6.79 17.68 37.19
CA ASN A 236 7.74 17.37 36.13
C ASN A 236 8.62 18.59 35.85
N ILE A 237 9.85 18.54 36.35
CA ILE A 237 10.81 19.63 36.20
C ILE A 237 11.40 19.75 34.79
N ASP A 238 11.26 18.72 33.94
CA ASP A 238 11.61 18.76 32.53
C ASP A 238 10.43 18.28 31.66
N GLN A 239 9.66 19.24 31.17
CA GLN A 239 8.50 18.99 30.32
C GLN A 239 8.85 18.84 28.83
N LYS A 240 10.14 18.91 28.47
CA LYS A 240 10.60 18.79 27.07
C LYS A 240 11.07 17.39 26.73
N HIS A 241 11.42 16.59 27.73
CA HIS A 241 11.94 15.24 27.52
C HIS A 241 11.18 14.18 28.30
N VAL A 242 11.04 13.01 27.68
CA VAL A 242 10.62 11.78 28.32
C VAL A 242 11.86 10.98 28.70
N TYR A 243 12.12 10.85 30.00
CA TYR A 243 13.20 10.01 30.52
C TYR A 243 12.90 8.53 30.33
N LEU A 244 13.89 7.78 29.83
CA LEU A 244 13.89 6.33 29.67
C LEU A 244 14.74 5.63 30.73
N SER A 245 15.80 6.31 31.18
CA SER A 245 16.68 5.88 32.28
C SER A 245 17.33 7.12 32.91
N GLU A 246 18.25 6.91 33.85
CA GLU A 246 19.07 7.99 34.44
C GLU A 246 19.83 8.82 33.38
N THR A 247 20.24 8.20 32.27
CA THR A 247 21.13 8.81 31.27
C THR A 247 20.52 8.92 29.88
N ALA A 248 19.34 8.34 29.65
CA ALA A 248 18.68 8.34 28.34
C ALA A 248 17.30 9.00 28.43
N SER A 249 17.02 9.86 27.46
CA SER A 249 15.71 10.49 27.26
C SER A 249 15.43 10.70 25.77
N ILE A 250 14.17 10.94 25.44
CA ILE A 250 13.70 11.33 24.10
C ILE A 250 12.95 12.66 24.21
N PRO A 251 12.84 13.48 23.16
CA PRO A 251 11.96 14.64 23.18
C PRO A 251 10.50 14.20 23.33
N VAL A 252 9.69 15.00 24.04
CA VAL A 252 8.24 14.79 24.13
C VAL A 252 7.64 14.86 22.72
N PRO A 253 6.95 13.80 22.25
CA PRO A 253 6.34 13.82 20.92
C PRO A 253 5.17 14.79 20.83
N ALA A 254 4.98 15.40 19.66
CA ALA A 254 3.88 16.31 19.39
C ALA A 254 2.57 15.53 19.12
N VAL A 255 1.93 15.04 20.18
CA VAL A 255 0.64 14.34 20.11
C VAL A 255 -0.40 14.97 21.04
N THR A 256 -1.66 15.02 20.59
CA THR A 256 -2.77 15.40 21.47
C THR A 256 -3.10 14.23 22.40
N VAL A 257 -3.11 14.49 23.70
CA VAL A 257 -3.47 13.52 24.74
C VAL A 257 -4.86 13.82 25.27
N GLU A 258 -5.74 12.83 25.16
CA GLU A 258 -7.12 12.88 25.66
C GLU A 258 -7.22 12.23 27.04
N GLU A 259 -8.25 12.59 27.80
CA GLU A 259 -8.51 11.98 29.11
C GLU A 259 -8.88 10.50 28.96
N ALA A 260 -8.19 9.62 29.69
CA ALA A 260 -8.50 8.20 29.67
C ALA A 260 -9.82 7.90 30.38
N THR A 261 -10.85 7.58 29.59
CA THR A 261 -12.12 7.03 30.07
C THR A 261 -12.39 5.68 29.42
N VAL A 262 -13.14 4.80 30.10
CA VAL A 262 -13.53 3.50 29.53
C VAL A 262 -14.34 3.70 28.25
N GLN A 263 -15.29 4.64 28.26
CA GLN A 263 -16.13 4.92 27.11
C GLN A 263 -15.33 5.51 25.93
N GLY A 264 -14.43 6.47 26.18
CA GLY A 264 -13.59 7.07 25.15
C GLY A 264 -12.72 6.03 24.46
N PHE A 265 -12.07 5.17 25.23
CA PHE A 265 -11.26 4.07 24.69
C PHE A 265 -12.09 3.07 23.89
N LEU A 266 -13.22 2.58 24.43
CA LEU A 266 -14.07 1.63 23.70
C LEU A 266 -14.69 2.26 22.45
N ASN A 267 -15.00 3.56 22.45
CA ASN A 267 -15.44 4.27 21.25
C ASN A 267 -14.34 4.29 20.18
N ALA A 268 -13.10 4.62 20.56
CA ALA A 268 -11.97 4.61 19.65
C ALA A 268 -11.71 3.21 19.07
N VAL A 269 -11.74 2.15 19.90
CA VAL A 269 -11.59 0.75 19.42
C VAL A 269 -12.72 0.36 18.45
N ASN A 270 -13.91 0.93 18.56
CA ASN A 270 -15.00 0.73 17.61
C ASN A 270 -14.95 1.69 16.40
N CYS A 271 -13.82 2.36 16.17
CA CYS A 271 -13.61 3.41 15.15
C CYS A 271 -14.62 4.57 15.23
N ASN A 272 -15.17 4.85 16.41
CA ASN A 272 -16.04 6.00 16.65
C ASN A 272 -15.24 7.15 17.25
N HIS A 273 -14.30 7.69 16.47
CA HIS A 273 -13.41 8.77 16.87
C HIS A 273 -13.06 9.65 15.66
N GLY A 274 -12.93 10.97 15.86
CA GLY A 274 -12.70 11.93 14.76
C GLY A 274 -11.41 11.68 13.96
N LYS A 275 -10.40 11.07 14.59
CA LYS A 275 -9.14 10.66 13.96
C LYS A 275 -9.21 9.35 13.15
N LEU A 276 -10.28 8.57 13.34
CA LEU A 276 -10.42 7.21 12.77
C LEU A 276 -11.54 7.14 11.72
N VAL A 277 -11.97 8.27 11.17
CA VAL A 277 -13.10 8.36 10.23
C VAL A 277 -12.83 7.60 8.93
N ASP A 278 -11.58 7.64 8.46
CA ASP A 278 -11.16 6.97 7.22
C ASP A 278 -10.70 5.51 7.45
N CYS A 279 -10.85 4.99 8.68
CA CYS A 279 -10.42 3.64 9.01
C CYS A 279 -11.35 2.60 8.38
N ASP A 280 -10.80 1.79 7.47
CA ASP A 280 -11.53 0.86 6.62
C ASP A 280 -10.86 -0.52 6.52
N LYS A 281 -11.38 -1.39 5.64
CA LYS A 281 -10.90 -2.76 5.44
C LYS A 281 -9.49 -2.86 4.86
N ASN A 282 -8.91 -1.76 4.40
CA ASN A 282 -7.54 -1.71 3.93
C ASN A 282 -6.59 -1.21 5.02
N SER A 283 -7.11 -0.69 6.13
CA SER A 283 -6.34 -0.10 7.22
C SER A 283 -5.87 -1.15 8.22
N ASN A 284 -4.69 -0.99 8.83
CA ASN A 284 -4.28 -1.78 10.00
C ASN A 284 -4.38 -0.96 11.28
N MET A 285 -4.65 -1.62 12.40
CA MET A 285 -4.80 -0.98 13.71
C MET A 285 -3.82 -1.55 14.74
N LEU A 286 -2.99 -0.68 15.31
CA LEU A 286 -2.19 -0.96 16.51
C LEU A 286 -2.93 -0.44 17.75
N ILE A 287 -3.16 -1.30 18.73
CA ILE A 287 -3.73 -0.94 20.03
C ILE A 287 -2.72 -1.31 21.10
N TYR A 288 -2.22 -0.32 21.83
CA TYR A 288 -1.39 -0.52 23.01
C TYR A 288 -2.13 0.01 24.23
N MET A 289 -2.22 -0.80 25.28
CA MET A 289 -2.79 -0.37 26.55
C MET A 289 -1.88 -0.74 27.74
N CYS A 290 -1.68 0.21 28.65
CA CYS A 290 -0.88 0.04 29.84
C CYS A 290 -1.52 0.64 31.10
N GLY A 291 -0.97 0.25 32.25
CA GLY A 291 -1.38 0.73 33.56
C GLY A 291 -1.50 -0.40 34.58
N HIS A 292 -2.18 -0.12 35.70
CA HIS A 292 -2.38 -1.10 36.76
C HIS A 292 -3.50 -2.07 36.43
N GLY A 293 -3.20 -3.36 36.40
CA GLY A 293 -4.14 -4.40 36.04
C GLY A 293 -4.07 -5.61 36.95
N ASN A 294 -5.06 -6.48 36.80
CA ASN A 294 -5.15 -7.75 37.49
C ASN A 294 -5.92 -8.72 36.58
N LYS A 295 -6.20 -9.94 37.08
CA LYS A 295 -6.88 -10.98 36.32
C LYS A 295 -8.24 -10.49 35.80
N GLY A 296 -8.32 -10.25 34.49
CA GLY A 296 -9.53 -9.90 33.77
C GLY A 296 -9.90 -8.42 33.76
N PHE A 297 -9.08 -7.53 34.32
CA PHE A 297 -9.34 -6.09 34.24
C PHE A 297 -8.08 -5.22 34.29
N LEU A 298 -8.19 -4.03 33.68
CA LEU A 298 -7.20 -2.96 33.75
C LEU A 298 -7.89 -1.73 34.35
N LYS A 299 -7.32 -1.20 35.43
CA LYS A 299 -7.86 -0.04 36.14
C LYS A 299 -7.71 1.22 35.28
N VAL A 300 -8.76 2.02 35.24
CA VAL A 300 -8.80 3.33 34.59
C VAL A 300 -8.98 4.40 35.67
N GLN A 301 -8.00 5.29 35.77
CA GLN A 301 -7.88 6.33 36.77
C GLN A 301 -8.08 5.80 38.22
N TYR A 302 -9.19 6.17 38.87
CA TYR A 302 -9.44 5.93 40.28
C TYR A 302 -10.34 4.72 40.54
N ARG A 303 -11.46 4.59 39.82
CA ARG A 303 -12.53 3.63 40.15
C ARG A 303 -12.98 2.76 38.98
N ASP A 304 -12.76 3.19 37.75
CA ASP A 304 -13.23 2.47 36.57
C ASP A 304 -12.25 1.36 36.18
N ALA A 305 -12.72 0.44 35.34
CA ALA A 305 -11.88 -0.62 34.79
C ALA A 305 -12.38 -1.08 33.42
N ILE A 306 -11.44 -1.37 32.53
CA ILE A 306 -11.71 -2.09 31.28
C ILE A 306 -11.64 -3.58 31.58
N LEU A 307 -12.75 -4.29 31.40
CA LEU A 307 -12.82 -5.74 31.56
C LEU A 307 -12.31 -6.44 30.30
N SER A 308 -11.70 -7.62 30.47
CA SER A 308 -11.23 -8.41 29.33
C SER A 308 -12.36 -8.85 28.40
N SER A 309 -13.57 -9.06 28.93
CA SER A 309 -14.77 -9.38 28.15
C SER A 309 -15.20 -8.24 27.21
N ASP A 310 -15.12 -7.01 27.71
CA ASP A 310 -15.55 -5.82 26.96
C ASP A 310 -14.54 -5.49 25.87
N LEU A 311 -13.25 -5.56 26.21
CA LEU A 311 -12.17 -5.43 25.22
C LEU A 311 -12.31 -6.49 24.12
N ASN A 312 -12.45 -7.77 24.48
CA ASN A 312 -12.56 -8.86 23.49
C ASN A 312 -13.74 -8.63 22.54
N ARG A 313 -14.90 -8.22 23.06
CA ARG A 313 -16.07 -7.92 22.23
C ARG A 313 -15.80 -6.78 21.25
N SER A 314 -15.16 -5.70 21.70
CA SER A 314 -14.84 -4.55 20.84
C SER A 314 -13.78 -4.91 19.79
N ILE A 315 -12.77 -5.70 20.14
CA ILE A 315 -11.74 -6.16 19.20
C ILE A 315 -12.34 -7.07 18.12
N CYS A 316 -13.26 -7.98 18.46
CA CYS A 316 -13.94 -8.79 17.46
C CYS A 316 -14.73 -7.94 16.46
N LYS A 317 -15.39 -6.86 16.92
CA LYS A 317 -16.10 -5.92 16.03
C LYS A 317 -15.14 -5.10 15.16
N LEU A 318 -14.04 -4.64 15.74
CA LEU A 318 -13.01 -3.91 15.01
C LEU A 318 -12.42 -4.76 13.88
N ALA A 319 -12.14 -6.04 14.15
CA ALA A 319 -11.57 -6.97 13.20
C ALA A 319 -12.43 -7.20 11.95
N GLU A 320 -13.75 -6.93 12.00
CA GLU A 320 -14.63 -6.97 10.83
C GLU A 320 -14.51 -5.71 9.95
N ARG A 321 -13.97 -4.62 10.50
CA ARG A 321 -13.85 -3.31 9.86
C ARG A 321 -12.49 -3.03 9.26
N VAL A 322 -11.43 -3.61 9.83
CA VAL A 322 -10.03 -3.35 9.44
C VAL A 322 -9.35 -4.57 8.85
N ASN A 323 -8.24 -4.35 8.13
CA ASN A 323 -7.44 -5.42 7.55
C ASN A 323 -6.82 -6.29 8.63
N LYS A 324 -5.99 -5.72 9.50
CA LYS A 324 -5.32 -6.43 10.61
C LYS A 324 -5.33 -5.62 11.90
N VAL A 325 -5.32 -6.31 13.04
CA VAL A 325 -5.22 -5.72 14.38
C VAL A 325 -4.04 -6.29 15.14
N LEU A 326 -3.20 -5.43 15.70
CA LEU A 326 -2.21 -5.78 16.72
C LEU A 326 -2.65 -5.21 18.06
N LEU A 327 -3.00 -6.08 19.00
CA LEU A 327 -3.34 -5.72 20.38
C LEU A 327 -2.17 -6.04 21.31
N ILE A 328 -1.65 -5.04 22.02
CA ILE A 328 -0.63 -5.18 23.04
C ILE A 328 -1.20 -4.75 24.39
N VAL A 329 -1.26 -5.72 25.33
CA VAL A 329 -1.71 -5.49 26.70
C VAL A 329 -0.51 -5.53 27.63
N ASP A 330 -0.13 -4.37 28.14
CA ASP A 330 1.05 -4.17 28.98
C ASP A 330 0.70 -3.85 30.43
N THR A 331 0.46 -4.90 31.22
CA THR A 331 0.05 -4.77 32.62
C THR A 331 0.36 -6.05 33.39
N CYS A 332 0.21 -6.01 34.71
CA CYS A 332 0.27 -7.21 35.55
C CYS A 332 -0.84 -8.21 35.17
N ARG A 333 -0.47 -9.49 35.00
CA ARG A 333 -1.42 -10.56 34.64
C ARG A 333 -2.11 -10.35 33.28
N ALA A 334 -1.39 -9.77 32.32
CA ALA A 334 -1.90 -9.41 30.99
C ALA A 334 -2.44 -10.60 30.21
N GLU A 335 -1.89 -11.81 30.40
CA GLU A 335 -2.36 -13.04 29.76
C GLU A 335 -3.87 -13.28 29.96
N SER A 336 -4.46 -12.77 31.05
CA SER A 336 -5.90 -12.88 31.30
C SER A 336 -6.80 -12.19 30.26
N PHE A 337 -6.25 -11.25 29.47
CA PHE A 337 -6.93 -10.62 28.33
C PHE A 337 -6.82 -11.42 27.04
N VAL A 338 -5.76 -12.22 26.91
CA VAL A 338 -5.34 -12.84 25.65
C VAL A 338 -5.67 -14.34 25.60
N SER A 339 -5.53 -15.04 26.72
CA SER A 339 -5.60 -16.52 26.81
C SER A 339 -7.00 -17.13 26.64
N LYS A 340 -8.06 -16.41 27.01
CA LYS A 340 -9.45 -16.89 26.93
C LYS A 340 -10.23 -16.36 25.72
N SER A 341 -9.65 -15.41 25.01
CA SER A 341 -10.31 -14.66 23.95
C SER A 341 -10.22 -15.43 22.64
N ARG A 342 -11.36 -15.65 21.98
CA ARG A 342 -11.41 -16.20 20.62
C ARG A 342 -11.33 -15.06 19.62
N PHE A 343 -10.12 -14.58 19.36
CA PHE A 343 -9.92 -13.52 18.38
C PHE A 343 -10.08 -14.04 16.93
N PRO A 344 -10.58 -13.20 16.01
CA PRO A 344 -10.61 -13.47 14.58
C PRO A 344 -9.21 -13.70 13.98
N GLN A 345 -9.15 -14.22 12.76
CA GLN A 345 -7.89 -14.64 12.14
C GLN A 345 -6.91 -13.49 11.90
N ASN A 346 -7.42 -12.29 11.65
CA ASN A 346 -6.67 -11.07 11.38
C ASN A 346 -6.27 -10.29 12.65
N VAL A 347 -6.34 -10.90 13.83
CA VAL A 347 -5.91 -10.30 15.10
C VAL A 347 -4.69 -11.01 15.66
N PHE A 348 -3.64 -10.24 15.94
CA PHE A 348 -2.48 -10.66 16.71
C PHE A 348 -2.55 -10.01 18.09
N ALA A 349 -2.65 -10.80 19.15
CA ALA A 349 -2.72 -10.30 20.52
C ALA A 349 -1.48 -10.70 21.32
N LEU A 350 -0.91 -9.74 22.05
CA LEU A 350 0.29 -9.84 22.88
C LEU A 350 -0.04 -9.46 24.32
N ALA A 351 0.36 -10.31 25.26
CA ALA A 351 0.40 -10.00 26.68
C ALA A 351 1.87 -9.93 27.14
N THR A 352 2.23 -8.88 27.89
CA THR A 352 3.61 -8.70 28.38
C THR A 352 3.94 -9.51 29.63
N SER A 353 2.93 -10.06 30.33
CA SER A 353 3.10 -10.89 31.53
C SER A 353 2.10 -12.05 31.60
N LEU A 354 2.50 -13.17 32.21
CA LEU A 354 1.63 -14.32 32.50
C LEU A 354 0.68 -14.04 33.67
N ILE A 355 -0.36 -14.86 33.83
CA ILE A 355 -1.36 -14.72 34.92
C ILE A 355 -0.72 -14.68 36.32
N SER A 356 0.43 -15.33 36.52
CA SER A 356 1.15 -15.38 37.79
C SER A 356 2.27 -14.34 37.92
N GLU A 357 2.48 -13.48 36.92
CA GLU A 357 3.62 -12.57 36.85
C GLU A 357 3.19 -11.10 36.93
N PRO A 358 3.98 -10.22 37.59
CA PRO A 358 3.80 -8.78 37.49
C PRO A 358 4.36 -8.26 36.15
N SER A 359 3.98 -7.02 35.79
CA SER A 359 4.78 -6.19 34.88
C SER A 359 5.76 -5.34 35.69
N VAL A 360 6.95 -5.07 35.16
CA VAL A 360 8.09 -4.55 35.93
C VAL A 360 8.67 -3.28 35.28
N SER A 361 9.09 -2.36 36.15
CA SER A 361 9.71 -1.08 35.80
C SER A 361 11.05 -0.96 36.54
N SER A 362 12.13 -1.33 35.87
CA SER A 362 13.48 -1.37 36.45
C SER A 362 14.22 -0.02 36.40
N PHE A 363 13.75 0.91 35.57
CA PHE A 363 14.44 2.17 35.31
C PHE A 363 13.91 3.29 36.22
N SER A 364 14.82 4.07 36.80
CA SER A 364 14.51 5.23 37.62
C SER A 364 15.35 6.43 37.18
N CYS A 365 14.88 7.63 37.52
CA CYS A 365 15.58 8.88 37.26
C CYS A 365 15.63 9.68 38.57
N SER A 366 16.84 9.96 39.03
CA SER A 366 17.07 10.76 40.25
C SER A 366 16.55 12.19 40.11
N THR A 367 16.58 12.74 38.88
CA THR A 367 16.07 14.08 38.55
C THR A 367 14.57 14.20 38.80
N LEU A 368 13.79 13.16 38.47
CA LEU A 368 12.33 13.16 38.65
C LEU A 368 11.87 12.45 39.93
N GLY A 369 12.73 11.65 40.57
CA GLY A 369 12.40 10.89 41.78
C GLY A 369 11.38 9.77 41.57
N VAL A 370 11.20 9.30 40.33
CA VAL A 370 10.19 8.30 39.95
C VAL A 370 10.77 7.23 39.01
N HIS A 371 10.01 6.15 38.82
CA HIS A 371 10.32 5.17 37.77
C HIS A 371 10.02 5.76 36.39
N CYS A 372 10.96 5.60 35.46
CA CYS A 372 10.96 6.28 34.17
C CYS A 372 10.02 5.63 33.15
N ILE A 373 10.07 4.32 33.05
CA ILE A 373 9.42 3.55 31.98
C ILE A 373 9.34 2.08 32.41
N ASP A 374 8.34 1.36 31.89
CA ASP A 374 8.28 -0.09 32.04
C ASP A 374 9.29 -0.79 31.13
N ASN A 375 9.70 -2.01 31.50
CA ASN A 375 10.74 -2.72 30.77
C ASN A 375 10.30 -3.01 29.32
N PHE A 376 9.04 -3.42 29.09
CA PHE A 376 8.59 -3.76 27.74
C PHE A 376 8.72 -2.61 26.74
N PRO A 377 8.16 -1.40 26.98
CA PRO A 377 8.31 -0.27 26.06
C PRO A 377 9.75 0.20 25.89
N TYR A 378 10.58 0.10 26.94
CA TYR A 378 12.02 0.40 26.83
C TYR A 378 12.74 -0.52 25.84
N TYR A 379 12.52 -1.84 25.95
CA TYR A 379 13.13 -2.79 25.03
C TYR A 379 12.49 -2.76 23.64
N LEU A 380 11.18 -2.47 23.54
CA LEU A 380 10.50 -2.24 22.27
C LEU A 380 11.19 -1.12 21.50
N TYR A 381 11.37 0.05 22.11
CA TYR A 381 12.08 1.20 21.52
C TYR A 381 13.47 0.84 21.00
N ARG A 382 14.24 0.08 21.79
CA ARG A 382 15.60 -0.34 21.40
C ARG A 382 15.62 -1.33 20.24
N LEU A 383 14.65 -2.26 20.20
CA LEU A 383 14.59 -3.28 19.16
C LEU A 383 14.04 -2.72 17.85
N THR A 384 13.03 -1.84 17.90
CA THR A 384 12.45 -1.24 16.68
C THR A 384 13.43 -0.35 15.93
N ALA A 385 14.45 0.22 16.60
CA ALA A 385 15.44 1.08 15.96
C ALA A 385 16.43 0.34 15.05
N GLY A 386 16.53 -1.00 15.14
CA GLY A 386 17.58 -1.78 14.44
C GLY A 386 17.08 -2.99 13.65
N VAL A 387 15.76 -3.19 13.56
CA VAL A 387 15.16 -4.38 12.96
C VAL A 387 14.32 -3.97 11.76
N GLY A 388 14.56 -4.61 10.62
CA GLY A 388 13.76 -4.42 9.40
C GLY A 388 12.40 -5.13 9.48
N ASN A 389 11.69 -5.18 8.36
CA ASN A 389 10.38 -5.83 8.32
C ASN A 389 10.49 -7.35 8.51
N ILE A 390 10.10 -7.85 9.68
CA ILE A 390 10.12 -9.29 10.02
C ILE A 390 8.75 -9.73 10.57
N PRO A 391 8.43 -11.04 10.56
CA PRO A 391 7.20 -11.53 11.16
C PRO A 391 7.10 -11.16 12.64
N LEU A 392 5.92 -10.73 13.12
CA LEU A 392 5.70 -10.33 14.52
C LEU A 392 6.06 -11.45 15.51
N LYS A 393 5.80 -12.71 15.15
CA LYS A 393 6.18 -13.87 15.96
C LYS A 393 7.70 -13.89 16.22
N ASP A 394 8.49 -13.64 15.19
CA ASP A 394 9.94 -13.67 15.27
C ASP A 394 10.45 -12.42 16.01
N PHE A 395 9.87 -11.25 15.73
CA PHE A 395 10.16 -10.01 16.46
C PHE A 395 9.93 -10.16 17.97
N PHE A 396 8.76 -10.63 18.39
CA PHE A 396 8.46 -10.78 19.81
C PHE A 396 9.25 -11.91 20.48
N SER A 397 9.80 -12.87 19.72
CA SER A 397 10.71 -13.88 20.26
C SER A 397 12.08 -13.33 20.66
N MET A 398 12.45 -12.13 20.17
CA MET A 398 13.72 -11.47 20.52
C MET A 398 13.71 -10.91 21.95
N PHE A 399 12.54 -10.74 22.56
CA PHE A 399 12.42 -10.25 23.94
C PHE A 399 12.79 -11.35 24.93
N ARG A 400 13.78 -11.09 25.79
CA ARG A 400 14.26 -12.06 26.77
C ARG A 400 13.55 -11.86 28.11
N ARG A 401 13.22 -12.96 28.78
CA ARG A 401 12.67 -12.94 30.15
C ARG A 401 13.58 -12.20 31.13
N SER A 402 14.90 -12.28 30.95
CA SER A 402 15.89 -11.56 31.79
C SER A 402 15.79 -10.04 31.67
N ASP A 403 15.38 -9.55 30.49
CA ASP A 403 15.23 -8.13 30.20
C ASP A 403 13.88 -7.61 30.73
N LEU A 404 12.81 -8.37 30.48
CA LEU A 404 11.45 -7.97 30.86
C LEU A 404 11.05 -8.29 32.30
N LEU A 405 11.79 -9.20 32.96
CA LEU A 405 11.45 -9.78 34.26
C LEU A 405 10.05 -10.40 34.32
N SER A 406 9.49 -10.69 33.14
CA SER A 406 8.16 -11.24 32.87
C SER A 406 8.20 -11.98 31.53
N THR A 407 7.19 -12.79 31.26
CA THR A 407 7.12 -13.63 30.06
C THR A 407 6.04 -13.12 29.11
N ILE A 408 6.44 -12.86 27.85
CA ILE A 408 5.51 -12.52 26.78
C ILE A 408 4.69 -13.75 26.37
N LYS A 409 3.40 -13.52 26.12
CA LYS A 409 2.50 -14.52 25.54
C LYS A 409 1.76 -13.95 24.33
N CYS A 410 1.89 -14.60 23.19
CA CYS A 410 1.17 -14.26 21.96
C CYS A 410 -0.03 -15.19 21.73
N SER A 411 -1.10 -14.66 21.12
CA SER A 411 -2.25 -15.40 20.59
C SER A 411 -2.60 -14.86 19.21
N PHE A 412 -2.53 -15.70 18.18
CA PHE A 412 -2.78 -15.32 16.79
C PHE A 412 -3.08 -16.55 15.93
N SER A 413 -3.72 -16.35 14.78
CA SER A 413 -3.95 -17.39 13.79
C SER A 413 -2.69 -17.66 12.97
N GLN A 414 -2.31 -18.92 12.78
CA GLN A 414 -1.22 -19.30 11.88
C GLN A 414 -1.59 -19.20 10.39
N LYS A 415 -2.87 -18.96 10.07
CA LYS A 415 -3.34 -18.82 8.69
C LYS A 415 -3.06 -17.43 8.10
N GLU A 416 -2.83 -16.44 8.96
CA GLU A 416 -2.55 -15.07 8.57
C GLU A 416 -1.09 -14.72 8.83
N SER A 417 -0.53 -13.89 7.95
CA SER A 417 0.82 -13.36 8.10
C SER A 417 0.77 -11.99 8.78
N PHE A 418 1.58 -11.79 9.82
CA PHE A 418 1.69 -10.52 10.53
C PHE A 418 3.14 -10.08 10.53
N TYR A 419 3.40 -8.89 10.02
CA TYR A 419 4.72 -8.31 9.92
C TYR A 419 4.86 -7.06 10.79
N LEU A 420 6.09 -6.71 11.18
CA LEU A 420 6.34 -5.54 12.02
C LEU A 420 5.89 -4.24 11.35
N ASP A 421 6.22 -4.06 10.06
CA ASP A 421 5.89 -2.84 9.32
C ASP A 421 4.38 -2.71 9.06
N ASP A 422 3.58 -3.79 9.18
CA ASP A 422 2.11 -3.73 9.09
C ASP A 422 1.52 -2.81 10.17
N PHE A 423 2.23 -2.59 11.28
CA PHE A 423 1.72 -1.85 12.45
C PHE A 423 2.63 -0.72 12.94
N PHE A 424 3.94 -0.82 12.69
CA PHE A 424 4.91 0.14 13.21
C PHE A 424 5.47 1.08 12.16
N ARG A 425 5.10 0.94 10.88
CA ARG A 425 5.55 1.81 9.80
C ARG A 425 4.37 2.33 9.00
N GLN A 426 4.32 3.63 8.73
CA GLN A 426 3.28 4.18 7.87
C GLN A 426 3.62 3.96 6.39
N VAL A 427 2.61 3.74 5.56
CA VAL A 427 2.78 3.76 4.11
C VAL A 427 2.92 5.23 3.67
N LEU A 428 4.10 5.58 3.14
CA LEU A 428 4.52 6.97 2.89
C LEU A 428 3.42 7.81 2.21
N HIS A 429 3.02 8.90 2.88
CA HIS A 429 2.34 10.03 2.29
C HIS A 429 3.41 11.02 1.77
N GLU A 430 3.71 11.04 0.48
CA GLU A 430 4.55 12.10 -0.14
C GLU A 430 3.74 13.38 -0.42
N GLU A 431 2.95 13.86 0.54
CA GLU A 431 2.31 15.19 0.42
C GLU A 431 3.04 16.30 1.21
N GLU A 432 3.95 15.98 2.14
CA GLU A 432 4.57 17.00 3.03
C GLU A 432 6.05 17.36 2.76
N THR A 433 6.70 16.80 1.74
CA THR A 433 8.11 17.10 1.42
C THR A 433 8.34 18.32 0.52
N LEU A 434 7.28 19.01 0.06
CA LEU A 434 7.41 20.29 -0.64
C LEU A 434 7.29 21.47 0.34
N ARG A 435 8.32 21.68 1.16
CA ARG A 435 8.57 23.03 1.72
C ARG A 435 9.43 23.81 0.72
N PRO A 436 8.96 24.94 0.18
CA PRO A 436 9.81 25.81 -0.61
C PRO A 436 10.86 26.46 0.31
N LEU A 437 12.12 26.43 -0.11
CA LEU A 437 13.17 27.33 0.37
C LEU A 437 12.94 28.74 -0.16
#